data_AF-A0A2G9U8Y1-F1
#
_entry.id   AF-A0A2G9U8Y1-F1
#
_cell.length_a   1.000
_cell.length_b   1.000
_cell.length_c   1.000
_cell.angle_alpha   90.00
_cell.angle_beta   90.00
_cell.angle_gamma   90.00
#
_symmetry.space_group_name_H-M   'P 1'
#
loop_
_entity.id
_entity.type
_entity.pdbx_description
1 polymer ?
#
loop_
_entity_poly.entity_id
_entity_poly.type
_entity_poly.pdbx_seq_one_letter_code
_entity_poly.pdbx_strand_id
1 'polypeptide(L)'
;MFNLMAVVGNMMEKYTKRREEILEGKITFPSTDAMYDELAIVENKIDEEGHKLDTYRRENARRRHNYLPFIVEILRILAKEGRLVPMVEKAQLNARSRLKRENKQAQQN
;
A
#
# COMPACT_ATOMS: atom_id res chain seq x y z
N MET A 1 14.47 12.56 10.86
CA MET A 1 13.30 11.96 10.20
C MET A 1 12.25 11.73 11.28
N PHE A 2 11.06 12.35 11.22
CA PHE A 2 10.02 12.21 12.25
C PHE A 2 8.76 11.60 11.63
N ASN A 3 8.01 10.83 12.43
CA ASN A 3 6.72 10.26 12.06
C ASN A 3 5.67 10.76 13.06
N LEU A 4 4.50 11.15 12.55
CA LEU A 4 3.36 11.60 13.34
C LEU A 4 2.16 10.68 13.06
N MET A 5 1.67 10.02 14.10
CA MET A 5 0.46 9.20 14.06
C MET A 5 -0.50 9.66 15.17
N ALA A 6 -1.80 9.52 14.92
CA ALA A 6 -2.84 9.81 15.88
C ALA A 6 -3.62 8.54 16.21
N VAL A 7 -3.92 8.33 17.49
CA VAL A 7 -4.89 7.31 17.92
C VAL A 7 -6.28 7.89 17.70
N VAL A 8 -7.07 7.22 16.89
CA VAL A 8 -8.43 7.63 16.53
C VAL A 8 -9.41 6.50 16.81
N GLY A 9 -10.69 6.84 17.00
CA GLY A 9 -11.76 5.84 17.12
C GLY A 9 -11.97 5.04 15.83
N ASN A 10 -12.77 3.97 15.90
CA ASN A 10 -13.07 3.13 14.76
C ASN A 10 -13.89 3.90 13.71
N MET A 11 -13.23 4.32 12.62
CA MET A 11 -13.86 5.10 11.55
C MET A 11 -14.88 4.28 10.77
N MET A 12 -14.65 2.98 10.59
CA MET A 12 -15.60 2.08 9.93
C MET A 12 -16.92 2.02 10.70
N GLU A 13 -16.84 1.84 12.02
CA GLU A 13 -18.01 1.83 12.90
C GLU A 13 -18.74 3.18 12.90
N LYS A 14 -17.98 4.29 12.89
CA LYS A 14 -18.54 5.63 12.80
C LYS A 14 -19.37 5.84 11.52
N TYR A 15 -18.85 5.45 10.36
CA TYR A 15 -19.55 5.65 9.08
C TYR A 15 -20.72 4.69 8.90
N THR A 16 -20.58 3.44 9.32
CA THR A 16 -21.68 2.45 9.27
C THR A 16 -22.84 2.87 10.15
N LYS A 17 -22.57 3.32 11.39
CA LYS A 17 -23.61 3.88 12.27
C LYS A 17 -24.26 5.12 11.66
N ARG A 18 -23.48 6.01 11.05
CA ARG A 18 -24.03 7.20 10.36
C ARG A 18 -24.96 6.81 9.21
N ARG A 19 -24.60 5.81 8.41
CA ARG A 19 -25.46 5.28 7.34
C ARG A 19 -26.78 4.75 7.91
N GLU A 20 -26.72 3.98 9.00
CA GLU A 20 -27.92 3.46 9.68
C GLU A 20 -28.83 4.58 10.20
N GLU A 21 -28.26 5.62 10.82
CA GLU A 21 -29.04 6.78 11.29
C GLU A 21 -29.76 7.51 10.14
N ILE A 22 -29.16 7.57 8.95
CA ILE A 22 -29.78 8.16 7.75
C ILE A 22 -30.94 7.29 7.27
N LEU A 23 -30.74 5.96 7.20
CA LEU A 23 -31.76 5.01 6.74
C LEU A 23 -32.93 4.87 7.71
N GLU A 24 -32.68 4.96 9.01
CA GLU A 24 -33.70 4.94 10.06
C GLU A 24 -34.47 6.28 10.18
N GLY A 25 -34.08 7.30 9.41
CA GLY A 25 -34.73 8.62 9.43
C GLY A 25 -34.47 9.40 10.73
N LYS A 26 -33.44 9.06 11.49
CA LYS A 26 -33.05 9.77 12.72
C LYS A 26 -32.44 11.15 12.42
N ILE A 27 -32.09 11.41 11.16
CA ILE A 27 -31.51 12.67 10.69
C ILE A 27 -32.50 13.33 9.74
N THR A 28 -32.86 14.58 10.04
CA THR A 28 -33.70 15.38 9.16
C THR A 28 -32.86 16.05 8.09
N PHE A 29 -33.24 15.86 6.83
CA PHE A 29 -32.62 16.50 5.68
C PHE A 29 -33.52 17.58 5.09
N PRO A 30 -32.96 18.64 4.47
CA PRO A 30 -33.76 19.71 3.83
C PRO A 30 -34.57 19.21 2.63
N SER A 31 -34.09 18.18 1.94
CA SER A 31 -34.75 17.54 0.79
C SER A 31 -34.34 16.07 0.70
N THR A 32 -35.11 15.29 -0.05
CA THR A 32 -34.79 13.89 -0.33
C THR A 32 -33.49 13.75 -1.12
N ASP A 33 -33.22 14.67 -2.05
CA ASP A 33 -31.97 14.67 -2.84
C ASP A 33 -30.75 14.88 -1.93
N ALA A 34 -30.83 15.81 -0.97
CA ALA A 34 -29.76 16.04 -0.01
C ALA A 34 -29.49 14.83 0.91
N MET A 35 -30.52 14.02 1.19
CA MET A 35 -30.36 12.77 1.92
C MET A 35 -29.59 11.73 1.09
N TYR A 36 -29.94 11.58 -0.20
CA TYR A 36 -29.25 10.64 -1.09
C TYR A 36 -27.79 11.03 -1.35
N ASP A 37 -27.51 12.34 -1.47
CA ASP A 37 -26.14 12.83 -1.61
C ASP A 37 -25.28 12.49 -0.38
N GLU A 38 -25.80 12.74 0.83
CA GLU A 38 -25.10 12.38 2.08
C GLU A 38 -24.92 10.86 2.20
N LEU A 39 -25.93 10.07 1.82
CA LEU A 39 -25.83 8.61 1.82
C LEU A 39 -24.70 8.13 0.90
N ALA A 40 -24.62 8.65 -0.31
CA ALA A 40 -23.56 8.32 -1.27
C ALA A 40 -22.17 8.71 -0.73
N ILE A 41 -22.04 9.85 -0.06
CA ILE A 41 -20.78 10.26 0.57
C ILE A 41 -20.37 9.29 1.68
N VAL A 42 -21.31 8.88 2.53
CA VAL A 42 -21.04 7.95 3.64
C VAL A 42 -20.68 6.56 3.12
N GLU A 43 -21.34 6.08 2.07
CA GLU A 43 -21.02 4.81 1.42
C GLU A 43 -19.62 4.81 0.81
N ASN A 44 -19.26 5.87 0.07
CA ASN A 44 -17.90 6.03 -0.45
C ASN A 44 -16.84 5.98 0.67
N LYS A 45 -17.09 6.63 1.81
CA LYS A 45 -16.16 6.61 2.95
C LYS A 45 -16.03 5.23 3.59
N ILE A 46 -17.09 4.43 3.60
CA ILE A 46 -17.05 3.05 4.08
C ILE A 46 -16.16 2.21 3.15
N ASP A 47 -16.33 2.35 1.85
CA ASP A 47 -15.54 1.63 0.85
C ASP A 47 -14.05 2.00 0.94
N GLU A 48 -13.74 3.30 1.08
CA GLU A 48 -12.37 3.79 1.28
C GLU A 48 -11.69 3.20 2.52
N GLU A 49 -12.37 3.21 3.68
CA GLU A 49 -11.84 2.60 4.90
C GLU A 49 -11.70 1.08 4.75
N GLY A 50 -12.61 0.41 4.03
CA GLY A 50 -12.52 -1.01 3.70
C GLY A 50 -11.26 -1.33 2.89
N HIS A 51 -11.01 -0.58 1.82
CA HIS A 51 -9.81 -0.74 0.98
C HIS A 51 -8.51 -0.49 1.76
N LYS A 52 -8.51 0.51 2.65
CA LYS A 52 -7.37 0.81 3.52
C LYS A 52 -7.07 -0.33 4.47
N LEU A 53 -8.08 -0.89 5.13
CA LEU A 53 -7.92 -2.05 6.02
C LEU A 53 -7.40 -3.29 5.29
N ASP A 54 -7.93 -3.57 4.09
CA ASP A 54 -7.43 -4.67 3.26
C ASP A 54 -5.95 -4.45 2.85
N THR A 55 -5.60 -3.22 2.47
CA THR A 55 -4.21 -2.86 2.15
C THR A 55 -3.29 -3.08 3.35
N TYR A 56 -3.70 -2.66 4.54
CA TYR A 56 -2.95 -2.88 5.78
C TYR A 56 -2.82 -4.35 6.12
N ARG A 57 -3.88 -5.14 5.92
CA ARG A 57 -3.84 -6.60 6.12
C ARG A 57 -2.84 -7.25 5.18
N ARG A 58 -2.91 -6.95 3.88
CA ARG A 58 -1.98 -7.47 2.86
C ARG A 58 -0.54 -7.07 3.14
N GLU A 59 -0.31 -5.81 3.50
CA GLU A 59 1.01 -5.30 3.84
C GLU A 59 1.57 -5.95 5.12
N ASN A 60 0.75 -6.13 6.15
CA ASN A 60 1.18 -6.83 7.36
C ASN A 60 1.52 -8.30 7.08
N ALA A 61 0.74 -8.97 6.22
CA ALA A 61 1.05 -10.32 5.78
C ALA A 61 2.40 -10.37 5.04
N ARG A 62 2.69 -9.41 4.15
CA ARG A 62 4.00 -9.27 3.52
C ARG A 62 5.11 -9.04 4.53
N ARG A 63 4.96 -8.09 5.46
CA ARG A 63 5.98 -7.76 6.47
C ARG A 63 6.33 -8.92 7.39
N ARG A 64 5.34 -9.75 7.72
CA ARG A 64 5.52 -10.91 8.61
C ARG A 64 5.99 -12.17 7.89
N HIS A 65 6.00 -12.18 6.56
CA HIS A 65 6.33 -13.37 5.79
C HIS A 65 7.83 -13.66 5.80
N ASN A 66 8.21 -14.92 6.03
CA ASN A 66 9.59 -15.37 5.90
C ASN A 66 9.92 -15.65 4.43
N TYR A 67 10.61 -14.71 3.78
CA TYR A 67 10.99 -14.84 2.37
C TYR A 67 12.24 -15.70 2.12
N LEU A 68 12.97 -16.14 3.15
CA LEU A 68 14.22 -16.89 2.95
C LEU A 68 14.02 -18.19 2.13
N PRO A 69 13.01 -19.03 2.39
CA PRO A 69 12.77 -20.22 1.58
C PRO A 69 12.48 -19.87 0.11
N PHE A 70 11.67 -18.84 -0.13
CA PHE A 70 11.33 -18.38 -1.47
C PHE A 70 12.56 -17.87 -2.24
N ILE A 71 13.41 -17.06 -1.58
CA ILE A 71 14.64 -16.54 -2.17
C ILE A 71 15.59 -17.68 -2.56
N VAL A 72 15.80 -18.64 -1.65
CA VAL A 72 16.69 -19.78 -1.93
C VAL A 72 16.17 -20.62 -3.09
N GLU A 73 14.85 -20.84 -3.18
CA GLU A 73 14.26 -21.59 -4.28
C GLU A 73 14.43 -20.88 -5.62
N ILE A 74 14.21 -19.56 -5.67
CA ILE A 74 14.46 -18.76 -6.87
C ILE A 74 15.92 -18.91 -7.31
N LEU A 75 16.88 -18.79 -6.38
CA LEU A 75 18.29 -18.94 -6.71
C LEU A 75 18.62 -20.34 -7.25
N ARG A 76 18.04 -21.38 -6.66
CA ARG A 76 18.21 -22.76 -7.14
C ARG A 76 17.67 -22.96 -8.55
N ILE A 77 16.47 -22.46 -8.84
CA ILE A 77 15.86 -22.53 -10.18
C ILE A 77 16.72 -21.77 -11.19
N LEU A 78 17.14 -20.54 -10.88
CA LEU A 78 17.96 -19.74 -11.78
C LEU A 78 19.34 -20.37 -12.03
N ALA A 79 19.93 -21.03 -11.03
CA ALA A 79 21.17 -21.77 -11.19
C ALA A 79 20.97 -23.00 -12.09
N LYS A 80 19.87 -23.74 -11.91
CA LYS A 80 19.52 -24.90 -12.74
C LYS A 80 19.28 -24.52 -14.20
N GLU A 81 18.67 -23.36 -14.44
CA GLU A 81 18.46 -22.82 -15.79
C GLU A 81 19.73 -22.17 -16.40
N GLY A 82 20.84 -22.10 -15.65
CA GLY A 82 22.08 -21.44 -16.10
C GLY A 82 21.99 -19.92 -16.23
N ARG A 83 20.91 -19.30 -15.73
CA ARG A 83 20.64 -17.86 -15.86
C ARG A 83 21.22 -17.03 -14.73
N LEU A 84 21.53 -17.65 -13.59
CA LEU A 84 21.96 -16.94 -12.39
C LEU A 84 23.28 -16.16 -12.60
N VAL A 85 24.33 -16.82 -13.10
CA VAL A 85 25.66 -16.20 -13.28
C VAL A 85 25.62 -15.03 -14.26
N PRO A 86 25.04 -15.17 -15.48
CA PRO A 86 24.92 -14.04 -16.41
C PRO A 86 24.15 -12.84 -15.84
N MET A 87 23.10 -13.10 -15.04
CA MET A 87 22.34 -12.03 -14.39
C MET A 87 23.16 -11.28 -13.34
N VAL A 88 23.96 -11.99 -12.55
CA VAL A 88 24.84 -11.38 -11.55
C VAL A 88 25.92 -10.53 -12.22
N GLU A 89 26.57 -11.04 -13.26
CA GLU A 89 27.60 -10.29 -14.00
C GLU A 89 27.03 -9.01 -14.63
N LYS A 90 25.86 -9.11 -15.26
CA LYS A 90 25.14 -7.95 -15.82
C LYS A 90 24.82 -6.92 -14.74
N ALA A 91 24.36 -7.36 -13.56
CA ALA A 91 24.07 -6.46 -12.44
C ALA A 91 25.33 -5.76 -11.92
N GLN A 92 26.46 -6.48 -11.82
CA GLN A 92 27.75 -5.90 -11.41
C GLN A 92 28.25 -4.84 -12.40
N LEU A 93 28.15 -5.09 -13.71
CA LEU A 93 28.49 -4.12 -14.75
C LEU A 93 27.65 -2.85 -14.62
N ASN A 94 26.34 -2.99 -14.42
CA ASN A 94 25.42 -1.87 -14.23
C ASN A 94 25.72 -1.07 -12.95
N ALA A 95 26.06 -1.74 -11.86
CA ALA A 95 26.44 -1.07 -10.62
C ALA A 95 27.73 -0.25 -10.80
N ARG A 96 28.74 -0.83 -11.47
CA ARG A 96 30.00 -0.14 -11.79
C ARG A 96 29.79 1.07 -12.70
N SER A 97 28.94 0.95 -13.72
CA SER A 97 28.65 2.07 -14.62
C SER A 97 27.93 3.21 -13.90
N ARG A 98 26.99 2.90 -13.00
CA ARG A 98 26.29 3.90 -12.18
C ARG A 98 27.26 4.67 -11.28
N LEU A 99 28.12 3.96 -10.55
CA LEU A 99 29.15 4.58 -9.68
C LEU A 99 30.10 5.49 -10.47
N LYS A 100 30.55 5.06 -11.66
CA LYS A 100 31.38 5.91 -12.52
C LYS A 100 30.67 7.20 -12.95
N ARG A 101 29.36 7.15 -13.18
CA ARG A 101 28.56 8.31 -13.58
C ARG A 101 28.36 9.28 -12.42
N GLU A 102 28.04 8.76 -11.24
CA GLU A 102 27.91 9.53 -10.00
C GLU A 102 29.23 10.26 -9.66
N ASN A 103 30.38 9.57 -9.75
CA ASN A 103 31.69 10.18 -9.48
C ASN A 103 32.08 11.27 -10.49
N LYS A 104 31.74 11.11 -11.78
CA LYS A 104 31.99 12.15 -12.79
C LYS A 104 31.15 13.41 -12.55
N GLN A 105 29.90 13.24 -12.10
CA GLN A 105 29.02 14.36 -11.76
C GLN A 105 29.48 15.09 -10.49
N ALA A 106 30.00 14.37 -9.51
CA ALA A 106 30.58 14.96 -8.30
C ALA A 106 31.91 15.71 -8.54
N GLN A 107 32.61 15.42 -9.65
CA GLN A 107 33.85 16.12 -10.04
C GLN A 107 33.62 17.34 -10.94
N GLN A 108 32.39 17.54 -11.44
CA GLN A 108 32.01 18.65 -12.31
C GLN A 108 31.25 19.78 -11.59
N ASN A 109 30.94 19.59 -10.31
CA ASN A 109 30.35 20.58 -9.40
C ASN A 109 31.38 20.97 -8.34
#